data_AF-A0A930A706-F1
#
_entry.id   AF-A0A930A706-F1
#
_cell.length_a   1.000
_cell.length_b   1.000
_cell.length_c   1.000
_cell.angle_alpha   90.00
_cell.angle_beta   90.00
_cell.angle_gamma   90.00
#
_symmetry.space_group_name_H-M   'P 1'
#
loop_
_entity.id
_entity.type
_entity.pdbx_description
1 polymer ?
#
loop_
_entity_poly.entity_id
_entity_poly.type
_entity_poly.pdbx_seq_one_letter_code
_entity_poly.pdbx_strand_id
1 'polypeptide(L)'
;MKLSQCTSMNQIIEYYISNQITDTGRSSTNKQSVFYVKDIDKTHTANCIDTAIASMCTLLDKGITSGIVVFTMIISASKSQTHYIPYSKEKGSYILFNYINPELYHTITTKNLNNGVSNQLAWLVENYERDFDCQVKQTKVYIPSTDICNRLYQFYKENKRISQIDIMAICQR
;
A
#
# COMPACT_ATOMS: atom_id res chain seq x y z
N MET A 1 -5.88 3.09 -19.66
CA MET A 1 -6.39 1.95 -18.86
C MET A 1 -6.84 2.48 -17.51
N LYS A 2 -7.96 1.98 -16.96
CA LYS A 2 -8.41 2.33 -15.60
C LYS A 2 -7.91 1.31 -14.57
N LEU A 3 -7.72 1.72 -13.32
CA LEU A 3 -7.36 0.84 -12.21
C LEU A 3 -8.41 -0.27 -12.04
N SER A 4 -9.69 0.08 -12.12
CA SER A 4 -10.81 -0.89 -12.07
C SER A 4 -10.78 -1.99 -13.14
N GLN A 5 -10.03 -1.77 -14.22
CA GLN A 5 -9.88 -2.71 -15.34
C GLN A 5 -8.62 -3.59 -15.21
N CYS A 6 -7.72 -3.29 -14.28
CA CYS A 6 -6.50 -4.05 -14.10
C CYS A 6 -6.83 -5.49 -13.63
N THR A 7 -6.13 -6.46 -14.20
CA THR A 7 -6.28 -7.90 -13.94
C THR A 7 -5.03 -8.55 -13.37
N SER A 8 -4.01 -7.77 -13.00
CA SER A 8 -2.78 -8.24 -12.37
C SER A 8 -2.09 -7.11 -11.63
N MET A 9 -1.19 -7.44 -10.71
CA MET A 9 -0.37 -6.43 -10.02
C MET A 9 0.51 -5.65 -11.01
N ASN A 10 1.00 -6.29 -12.07
CA ASN A 10 1.81 -5.60 -13.08
C ASN A 10 1.01 -4.51 -13.82
N GLN A 11 -0.25 -4.77 -14.17
CA GLN A 11 -1.10 -3.73 -14.77
C GLN A 11 -1.42 -2.61 -13.79
N ILE A 12 -1.56 -2.92 -12.50
CA ILE A 12 -1.71 -1.91 -11.45
C ILE A 12 -0.44 -1.03 -11.39
N ILE A 13 0.74 -1.64 -11.34
CA ILE A 13 2.02 -0.91 -11.33
C ILE A 13 2.11 0.02 -12.54
N GLU A 14 1.86 -0.50 -13.74
CA GLU A 14 1.83 0.29 -14.98
C GLU A 14 0.82 1.44 -14.92
N TYR A 15 -0.38 1.21 -14.35
CA TYR A 15 -1.39 2.23 -14.17
C TYR A 15 -0.89 3.37 -13.27
N TYR A 16 -0.30 3.06 -12.11
CA TYR A 16 0.18 4.08 -11.17
C TYR A 16 1.30 4.94 -11.76
N ILE A 17 2.23 4.30 -12.48
CA ILE A 17 3.35 5.00 -13.14
C ILE A 17 2.84 5.85 -14.30
N SER A 18 2.06 5.27 -15.20
CA SER A 18 1.64 5.95 -16.45
C SER A 18 0.70 7.14 -16.20
N ASN A 19 -0.10 7.10 -15.13
CA ASN A 19 -1.00 8.20 -14.75
C ASN A 19 -0.36 9.17 -13.75
N GLN A 20 0.92 9.00 -13.43
CA GLN A 20 1.67 9.84 -12.49
C GLN A 20 0.95 10.06 -11.15
N ILE A 21 0.42 8.98 -10.56
CA ILE A 21 -0.38 9.08 -9.34
C ILE A 21 0.46 9.69 -8.22
N THR A 22 -0.01 10.78 -7.61
CA THR A 22 0.75 11.48 -6.57
C THR A 22 -0.18 12.07 -5.52
N ASP A 23 0.36 12.38 -4.35
CA ASP A 23 -0.38 12.94 -3.22
C ASP A 23 -0.25 14.48 -3.16
N THR A 24 -0.81 15.19 -4.15
CA THR A 24 -0.61 16.65 -4.30
C THR A 24 -1.41 17.53 -3.35
N GLY A 25 -2.12 16.98 -2.36
CA GLY A 25 -2.92 17.81 -1.46
C GLY A 25 -3.74 17.11 -0.38
N ARG A 26 -3.48 15.83 -0.06
CA ARG A 26 -4.21 15.16 1.02
C ARG A 26 -3.54 15.46 2.36
N SER A 27 -4.36 15.76 3.38
CA SER A 27 -3.91 16.44 4.59
C SER A 27 -2.86 15.64 5.38
N SER A 28 -1.98 16.32 6.10
CA SER A 28 -1.05 15.73 7.08
C SER A 28 -1.74 15.00 8.25
N THR A 29 -3.07 15.07 8.34
CA THR A 29 -3.86 14.36 9.36
C THR A 29 -4.46 13.08 8.79
N ASN A 30 -4.28 11.96 9.49
CA ASN A 30 -4.85 10.64 9.11
C ASN A 30 -6.39 10.57 9.25
N LYS A 31 -7.10 11.70 9.41
CA LYS A 31 -8.56 11.74 9.62
C LYS A 31 -9.37 11.62 8.32
N GLN A 32 -8.73 11.76 7.17
CA GLN A 32 -9.38 11.73 5.86
C GLN A 32 -9.86 10.33 5.46
N SER A 33 -10.93 10.26 4.67
CA SER A 33 -11.45 8.99 4.14
C SER A 33 -10.52 8.39 3.10
N VAL A 34 -10.35 7.06 3.07
CA VAL A 34 -9.59 6.38 2.02
C VAL A 34 -10.22 6.60 0.63
N PHE A 35 -9.38 6.77 -0.37
CA PHE A 35 -9.79 6.72 -1.78
C PHE A 35 -9.80 5.28 -2.26
N TYR A 36 -10.94 4.87 -2.79
CA TYR A 36 -11.09 3.58 -3.42
C TYR A 36 -10.84 3.67 -4.92
N VAL A 37 -10.86 2.52 -5.60
CA VAL A 37 -10.54 2.36 -7.03
C VAL A 37 -11.18 3.44 -7.92
N LYS A 38 -12.48 3.72 -7.73
CA LYS A 38 -13.21 4.73 -8.52
C LYS A 38 -12.77 6.17 -8.24
N ASP A 39 -12.39 6.46 -6.99
CA ASP A 39 -11.90 7.80 -6.61
C ASP A 39 -10.52 8.05 -7.25
N ILE A 40 -9.63 7.05 -7.22
CA ILE A 40 -8.29 7.12 -7.83
C ILE A 40 -8.41 7.21 -9.36
N ASP A 41 -9.28 6.39 -9.99
CA ASP A 41 -9.59 6.46 -11.42
C ASP A 41 -10.07 7.85 -11.88
N LYS A 42 -10.69 8.63 -10.98
CA LYS A 42 -11.21 9.97 -11.28
C LYS A 42 -10.18 11.06 -11.01
N THR A 43 -9.43 10.94 -9.93
CA THR A 43 -8.62 12.05 -9.39
C THR A 43 -7.14 11.92 -9.73
N HIS A 44 -6.67 10.70 -10.03
CA HIS A 44 -5.25 10.38 -10.15
C HIS A 44 -4.42 10.79 -8.92
N THR A 45 -5.03 10.72 -7.74
CA THR A 45 -4.37 11.02 -6.46
C THR A 45 -4.54 9.85 -5.50
N ALA A 46 -3.46 9.51 -4.79
CA ALA A 46 -3.44 8.45 -3.79
C ALA A 46 -2.20 8.58 -2.91
N ASN A 47 -2.33 8.27 -1.62
CA ASN A 47 -1.20 8.05 -0.74
C ASN A 47 -0.95 6.54 -0.53
N CYS A 48 0.05 6.17 0.27
CA CYS A 48 0.41 4.75 0.47
C CYS A 48 -0.75 3.88 0.99
N ILE A 49 -1.63 4.40 1.85
CA ILE A 49 -2.81 3.67 2.35
C ILE A 49 -3.81 3.47 1.21
N ASP A 50 -4.12 4.54 0.47
CA ASP A 50 -5.06 4.45 -0.66
C ASP A 50 -4.54 3.47 -1.72
N THR A 51 -3.25 3.56 -2.06
CA THR A 51 -2.58 2.68 -3.02
C THR A 51 -2.66 1.23 -2.58
N ALA A 52 -2.34 0.93 -1.32
CA ALA A 52 -2.41 -0.42 -0.79
C ALA A 52 -3.82 -1.00 -0.81
N ILE A 53 -4.79 -0.24 -0.30
CA ILE A 53 -6.18 -0.70 -0.20
C ILE A 53 -6.82 -0.83 -1.58
N ALA A 54 -6.69 0.18 -2.45
CA ALA A 54 -7.29 0.15 -3.78
C ALA A 54 -6.69 -0.95 -4.67
N SER A 55 -5.37 -1.19 -4.58
CA SER A 55 -4.72 -2.26 -5.33
C SER A 55 -5.18 -3.64 -4.85
N MET A 56 -5.21 -3.85 -3.53
CA MET A 56 -5.75 -5.08 -2.94
C MET A 56 -7.21 -5.31 -3.38
N CYS A 57 -8.08 -4.32 -3.25
CA CYS A 57 -9.48 -4.43 -3.65
C CYS A 57 -9.66 -4.71 -5.15
N THR A 58 -8.86 -4.07 -6.01
CA THR A 58 -8.86 -4.31 -7.47
C THR A 58 -8.54 -5.77 -7.78
N LEU A 59 -7.55 -6.35 -7.11
CA LEU A 59 -7.13 -7.72 -7.33
C LEU A 59 -8.14 -8.74 -6.77
N LEU A 60 -8.70 -8.47 -5.58
CA LEU A 60 -9.77 -9.30 -5.01
C LEU A 60 -11.02 -9.32 -5.91
N ASP A 61 -11.37 -8.20 -6.55
CA ASP A 61 -12.45 -8.15 -7.55
C ASP A 61 -12.20 -9.09 -8.76
N LYS A 62 -10.94 -9.49 -9.01
CA LYS A 62 -10.56 -10.44 -10.07
C LYS A 62 -10.30 -11.85 -9.55
N GLY A 63 -10.58 -12.12 -8.28
CA GLY A 63 -10.32 -13.42 -7.66
C GLY A 63 -8.83 -13.71 -7.44
N ILE A 64 -7.96 -12.69 -7.48
CA ILE A 64 -6.53 -12.83 -7.20
C ILE A 64 -6.33 -12.73 -5.69
N THR A 65 -5.60 -13.69 -5.12
CA THR A 65 -5.18 -13.62 -3.72
C THR A 65 -4.30 -12.39 -3.52
N SER A 66 -4.70 -11.47 -2.66
CA SER A 66 -3.96 -10.25 -2.37
C SER A 66 -4.17 -9.80 -0.93
N GLY A 67 -3.27 -8.95 -0.45
CA GLY A 67 -3.35 -8.33 0.86
C GLY A 67 -2.50 -7.07 0.90
N ILE A 68 -2.20 -6.63 2.12
CA ILE A 68 -1.34 -5.47 2.37
C ILE A 68 -0.22 -5.84 3.35
N VAL A 69 0.83 -5.03 3.39
CA VAL A 69 1.90 -5.10 4.39
C VAL A 69 2.07 -3.71 4.98
N VAL A 70 2.25 -3.65 6.29
CA VAL A 70 2.43 -2.43 7.06
C VAL A 70 3.84 -2.40 7.62
N PHE A 71 4.61 -1.40 7.22
CA PHE A 71 5.94 -1.12 7.75
C PHE A 71 5.86 0.08 8.68
N THR A 72 6.46 -0.01 9.86
CA THR A 72 6.66 1.14 10.75
C THR A 72 8.14 1.29 11.07
N MET A 73 8.71 2.42 10.68
CA MET A 73 10.09 2.82 10.95
C MET A 73 10.08 3.77 12.15
N ILE A 74 10.88 3.45 13.17
CA ILE A 74 10.98 4.23 14.42
C ILE A 74 12.33 4.94 14.41
N ILE A 75 12.31 6.28 14.39
CA ILE A 75 13.49 7.14 14.35
C ILE A 75 13.88 7.56 15.78
N SER A 76 12.87 7.92 16.59
CA SER A 76 13.05 8.32 17.98
C SER A 76 11.79 8.01 18.80
N ALA A 77 11.83 8.30 20.11
CA ALA A 77 10.68 8.11 20.99
C ALA A 77 9.44 8.91 20.56
N SER A 78 9.61 10.02 19.84
CA SER A 78 8.52 10.91 19.39
C SER A 78 8.31 10.90 17.87
N LYS A 79 9.15 10.18 17.10
CA LYS A 79 9.08 10.19 15.63
C LYS A 79 9.10 8.78 15.07
N SER A 80 8.03 8.42 14.38
CA SER A 80 7.91 7.22 13.57
C SER A 80 7.23 7.53 12.24
N GLN A 81 7.46 6.67 11.25
CA GLN A 81 6.80 6.72 9.96
C GLN A 81 6.19 5.35 9.67
N THR A 82 4.92 5.32 9.28
CA THR A 82 4.27 4.10 8.81
C THR A 82 4.04 4.19 7.29
N HIS A 83 4.25 3.07 6.60
CA HIS A 83 4.04 2.94 5.16
C HIS A 83 3.30 1.64 4.85
N TYR A 84 2.41 1.68 3.87
CA TYR A 84 1.52 0.58 3.48
C TYR A 84 1.80 0.19 2.04
N ILE A 85 1.91 -1.10 1.78
CA ILE A 85 2.08 -1.61 0.41
C ILE A 85 1.09 -2.75 0.14
N PRO A 86 0.56 -2.87 -1.08
CA PRO A 86 -0.17 -4.06 -1.50
C PRO A 86 0.78 -5.21 -1.89
N TYR A 87 0.25 -6.43 -1.82
CA TYR A 87 0.85 -7.59 -2.47
C TYR A 87 -0.22 -8.45 -3.16
N SER A 88 0.18 -9.21 -4.17
CA SER A 88 -0.63 -10.27 -4.80
C SER A 88 0.12 -11.61 -4.78
N LYS A 89 -0.62 -12.71 -4.91
CA LYS A 89 -0.07 -14.03 -5.24
C LYS A 89 -0.62 -14.46 -6.60
N GLU A 90 0.23 -14.43 -7.61
CA GLU A 90 -0.11 -14.71 -9.00
C GLU A 90 0.79 -15.80 -9.54
N LYS A 91 0.22 -16.85 -10.16
CA LYS A 91 0.98 -17.95 -10.78
C LYS A 91 2.06 -18.55 -9.84
N GLY A 92 1.75 -18.64 -8.55
CA GLY A 92 2.64 -19.19 -7.52
C GLY A 92 3.80 -18.27 -7.11
N SER A 93 3.80 -17.00 -7.48
CA SER A 93 4.75 -15.97 -7.02
C SER A 93 4.00 -14.85 -6.32
N TYR A 94 4.62 -14.26 -5.30
CA TYR A 94 4.18 -13.01 -4.70
C TYR A 94 4.75 -11.83 -5.48
N ILE A 95 3.92 -10.82 -5.73
CA ILE A 95 4.33 -9.54 -6.32
C ILE A 95 3.99 -8.45 -5.30
N LEU A 96 4.98 -7.69 -4.86
CA LEU A 96 4.84 -6.61 -3.89
C LEU A 96 5.17 -5.29 -4.57
N PHE A 97 4.36 -4.27 -4.32
CA PHE A 97 4.49 -2.96 -4.96
C PHE A 97 4.58 -1.85 -3.92
N ASN A 98 5.78 -1.35 -3.64
CA ASN A 98 5.99 -0.21 -2.77
C ASN A 98 5.99 1.05 -3.61
N TYR A 99 5.05 1.96 -3.35
CA TYR A 99 4.83 3.14 -4.17
C TYR A 99 4.75 4.39 -3.30
N ILE A 100 5.65 5.34 -3.55
CA ILE A 100 5.63 6.66 -2.93
C ILE A 100 5.17 7.69 -3.96
N ASN A 101 5.80 7.70 -5.13
CA ASN A 101 5.43 8.53 -6.27
C ASN A 101 5.96 7.88 -7.57
N PRO A 102 5.69 8.46 -8.77
CA PRO A 102 6.07 7.86 -10.05
C PRO A 102 7.59 7.67 -10.25
N GLU A 103 8.42 8.43 -9.56
CA GLU A 103 9.89 8.37 -9.65
C GLU A 103 10.51 7.57 -8.49
N LEU A 104 9.75 7.31 -7.43
CA LEU A 104 10.19 6.63 -6.22
C LEU A 104 9.23 5.48 -5.88
N TYR A 105 9.55 4.31 -6.42
CA TYR A 105 8.82 3.08 -6.17
C TYR A 105 9.75 1.87 -6.25
N HIS A 106 9.32 0.74 -5.66
CA HIS A 106 10.04 -0.52 -5.71
C HIS A 106 9.11 -1.71 -5.86
N THR A 107 9.43 -2.60 -6.78
CA THR A 107 8.65 -3.80 -7.06
C THR A 107 9.51 -5.03 -6.87
N ILE A 108 8.97 -6.07 -6.23
CA ILE A 108 9.65 -7.36 -6.16
C ILE A 108 8.68 -8.49 -6.49
N THR A 109 9.18 -9.46 -7.27
CA THR A 109 8.52 -10.73 -7.51
C THR A 109 9.33 -11.85 -6.86
N THR A 110 8.69 -12.69 -6.04
CA THR A 110 9.38 -13.73 -5.26
C THR A 110 8.48 -14.93 -5.00
N LYS A 111 9.04 -16.11 -4.74
CA LYS A 111 8.24 -17.29 -4.34
C LYS A 111 7.82 -17.27 -2.87
N ASN A 112 8.47 -16.44 -2.05
CA ASN A 112 8.25 -16.38 -0.61
C ASN A 112 7.91 -14.95 -0.18
N LEU A 113 6.71 -14.77 0.41
CA LEU A 113 6.23 -13.45 0.84
C LEU A 113 7.20 -12.78 1.83
N ASN A 114 7.71 -13.52 2.81
CA ASN A 114 8.64 -12.95 3.82
C ASN A 114 9.93 -12.44 3.18
N ASN A 115 10.47 -13.12 2.17
CA ASN A 115 11.63 -12.63 1.44
C ASN A 115 11.32 -11.31 0.71
N GLY A 116 10.13 -11.22 0.12
CA GLY A 116 9.67 -9.99 -0.54
C GLY A 116 9.49 -8.85 0.45
N VAL A 117 8.88 -9.12 1.60
CA VAL A 117 8.66 -8.17 2.69
C VAL A 117 9.99 -7.64 3.24
N SER A 118 10.98 -8.51 3.50
CA SER A 118 12.30 -8.09 3.97
C SER A 118 13.03 -7.21 2.95
N ASN A 119 12.93 -7.54 1.66
CA ASN A 119 13.55 -6.72 0.61
C ASN A 119 12.88 -5.34 0.50
N GLN A 120 11.54 -5.30 0.55
CA GLN A 120 10.77 -4.06 0.53
C GLN A 120 11.08 -3.17 1.73
N LEU A 121 11.23 -3.77 2.92
CA LEU A 121 11.63 -3.05 4.12
C LEU A 121 13.03 -2.46 4.01
N ALA A 122 14.01 -3.24 3.52
CA ALA A 122 15.38 -2.76 3.35
C ALA A 122 15.45 -1.55 2.41
N TRP A 123 14.78 -1.64 1.25
CA TRP A 123 14.67 -0.53 0.32
C TRP A 123 13.99 0.69 0.96
N LEU A 124 12.88 0.49 1.68
CA LEU A 124 12.16 1.60 2.31
C LEU A 124 13.00 2.32 3.37
N VAL A 125 13.73 1.57 4.20
CA VAL A 125 14.63 2.13 5.23
C VAL A 125 15.74 2.95 4.56
N GLU A 126 16.42 2.40 3.56
CA GLU A 126 17.52 3.09 2.87
C GLU A 126 17.05 4.42 2.25
N ASN A 127 15.90 4.42 1.56
CA ASN A 127 15.36 5.64 0.97
C ASN A 127 14.92 6.65 2.05
N TYR A 128 14.27 6.19 3.13
CA TYR A 128 13.83 7.09 4.19
C TYR A 128 14.99 7.72 4.96
N GLU A 129 16.03 6.95 5.28
CA GLU A 129 17.24 7.47 5.93
C GLU A 129 17.94 8.51 5.07
N ARG A 130 18.06 8.24 3.76
CA ARG A 130 18.67 9.16 2.79
C ARG A 130 17.86 10.45 2.61
N ASP A 131 16.55 10.34 2.40
CA ASP A 131 15.70 11.49 2.05
C ASP A 131 15.48 12.43 3.25
N PHE A 132 15.55 11.92 4.48
CA PHE A 132 15.34 12.69 5.71
C PHE A 132 16.60 12.93 6.55
N ASP A 133 17.78 12.53 6.04
CA ASP A 133 19.07 12.58 6.74
C ASP A 133 18.94 12.12 8.21
N CYS A 134 18.51 10.86 8.38
CA CYS A 134 18.24 10.29 9.70
C CYS A 134 18.61 8.80 9.79
N GLN A 135 18.54 8.23 11.00
CA GLN A 135 18.76 6.81 11.22
C GLN A 135 17.51 6.14 11.82
N VAL A 136 17.05 5.08 11.19
CA VAL A 136 15.98 4.21 11.68
C VAL A 136 16.55 3.31 12.78
N LYS A 137 16.03 3.43 14.00
CA LYS A 137 16.49 2.67 15.17
C LYS A 137 15.82 1.31 15.29
N GLN A 138 14.57 1.21 14.83
CA GLN A 138 13.80 -0.02 14.91
C GLN A 138 12.77 -0.06 13.78
N THR A 139 12.50 -1.26 13.28
CA THR A 139 11.41 -1.51 12.34
C THR A 139 10.38 -2.45 12.97
N LYS A 140 9.11 -2.23 12.63
CA LYS A 140 8.02 -3.16 12.91
C LYS A 140 7.34 -3.49 11.60
N VAL A 141 7.04 -4.77 11.40
CA VAL A 141 6.35 -5.26 10.20
C VAL A 141 5.10 -5.99 10.64
N TYR A 142 3.98 -5.70 10.00
CA TYR A 142 2.75 -6.41 10.20
C TYR A 142 2.13 -6.75 8.85
N ILE A 143 1.74 -8.00 8.69
CA ILE A 143 1.00 -8.50 7.53
C ILE A 143 -0.41 -8.80 8.04
N PRO A 144 -1.40 -7.93 7.79
CA PRO A 144 -2.77 -8.18 8.24
C PRO A 144 -3.28 -9.54 7.77
N SER A 145 -4.05 -10.20 8.63
CA SER A 145 -4.65 -11.49 8.31
C SER A 145 -5.65 -11.37 7.15
N THR A 146 -5.99 -12.51 6.56
CA THR A 146 -7.04 -12.60 5.53
C THR A 146 -8.36 -12.02 6.03
N ASP A 147 -8.72 -12.22 7.31
CA ASP A 147 -9.96 -11.67 7.88
C ASP A 147 -9.96 -10.15 7.93
N ILE A 148 -8.82 -9.55 8.29
CA ILE A 148 -8.67 -8.09 8.25
C ILE A 148 -8.79 -7.60 6.81
N CYS A 149 -8.08 -8.23 5.86
CA CYS A 149 -8.13 -7.85 4.46
C CYS A 149 -9.55 -7.99 3.88
N ASN A 150 -10.27 -9.06 4.23
CA ASN A 150 -11.66 -9.28 3.84
C ASN A 150 -12.58 -8.20 4.40
N ARG A 151 -12.41 -7.80 5.66
CA ARG A 151 -13.18 -6.71 6.26
C ARG A 151 -12.97 -5.38 5.53
N LEU A 152 -11.72 -5.07 5.18
CA LEU A 152 -11.37 -3.87 4.41
C LEU A 152 -11.99 -3.91 3.00
N TYR A 153 -11.95 -5.08 2.37
CA TYR A 153 -12.59 -5.32 1.08
C TYR A 153 -14.12 -5.15 1.14
N GLN A 154 -14.80 -5.60 2.21
CA GLN A 154 -16.23 -5.38 2.36
C GLN A 154 -16.59 -3.89 2.43
N PHE A 155 -15.81 -3.07 3.14
CA PHE A 155 -16.03 -1.61 3.13
C PHE A 155 -15.97 -1.02 1.71
N TYR A 156 -15.03 -1.49 0.90
CA TYR A 156 -14.96 -1.12 -0.51
C TYR A 156 -16.20 -1.58 -1.30
N LYS A 157 -16.63 -2.85 -1.15
CA LYS A 157 -17.80 -3.39 -1.87
C LYS A 157 -19.11 -2.68 -1.51
N GLU A 158 -19.25 -2.30 -0.25
CA GLU A 158 -20.39 -1.52 0.26
C GLU A 158 -20.29 -0.02 -0.08
N ASN A 159 -19.19 0.43 -0.70
CA ASN A 159 -18.86 1.85 -0.90
C ASN A 159 -18.89 2.66 0.43
N LYS A 160 -18.57 2.00 1.55
CA LYS A 160 -18.56 2.63 2.87
C LYS A 160 -17.31 3.51 3.03
N ARG A 161 -17.51 4.79 3.32
CA ARG A 161 -16.39 5.70 3.64
C ARG A 161 -15.79 5.34 5.00
N ILE A 162 -14.49 5.11 5.05
CA ILE A 162 -13.70 4.80 6.25
C ILE A 162 -12.47 5.70 6.29
N SER A 163 -12.11 6.21 7.47
CA SER A 163 -10.96 7.10 7.63
C SER A 163 -9.64 6.32 7.64
N GLN A 164 -8.55 6.97 7.22
CA GLN A 164 -7.21 6.37 7.25
C GLN A 164 -6.81 5.97 8.68
N ILE A 165 -7.16 6.75 9.71
CA ILE A 165 -6.88 6.41 11.10
C ILE A 165 -7.65 5.17 11.56
N ASP A 166 -8.87 4.94 11.08
CA ASP A 166 -9.61 3.70 11.36
C ASP A 166 -8.94 2.49 10.71
N ILE A 167 -8.44 2.63 9.47
CA ILE A 167 -7.68 1.59 8.78
C ILE A 167 -6.41 1.26 9.56
N MET A 168 -5.67 2.29 10.00
CA MET A 168 -4.49 2.11 10.85
C MET A 168 -4.84 1.34 12.11
N ALA A 169 -5.92 1.71 12.81
CA ALA A 169 -6.37 1.03 14.02
C ALA A 169 -6.83 -0.42 13.77
N ILE A 170 -7.35 -0.73 12.58
CA ILE A 170 -7.72 -2.11 12.19
C ILE A 170 -6.46 -2.93 11.88
N CYS A 171 -5.48 -2.34 11.19
CA CYS A 171 -4.27 -3.00 10.73
C CYS A 171 -3.12 -2.99 11.75
N GLN A 172 -3.33 -2.51 12.96
CA GLN A 172 -2.33 -2.48 14.04
C GLN A 172 -2.79 -3.22 15.30
N ARG A 173 -3.91 -3.95 15.23
CA ARG A 173 -4.37 -4.88 16.25
C ARG A 173 -3.76 -6.27 16.04
#